data_AF-A0AAE4LZD1-F1
#
_entry.id   AF-A0AAE4LZD1-F1
#
_cell.length_a   1.000
_cell.length_b   1.000
_cell.length_c   1.000
_cell.angle_alpha   90.00
_cell.angle_beta   90.00
_cell.angle_gamma   90.00
#
_symmetry.space_group_name_H-M   'P 1'
#
loop_
_entity.id
_entity.type
_entity.pdbx_description
1 polymer ?
#
loop_
_entity_poly.entity_id
_entity_poly.type
_entity_poly.pdbx_seq_one_letter_code
_entity_poly.pdbx_strand_id
1 'polypeptide(L)'
;MYILMDDKEQMVFKGKFTILVVLLNIIIFSAAVAICVWAILDDSYWFKLPVVVAAVLICAASVLIFVPRYKATKAWLQVHGTTKEERLALAKKEDDEYRARIRAELEAEMREEENKDKEGL
;
A
#
# COMPACT_ATOMS: atom_id res chain seq x y z
N MET A 1 11.79 -6.14 17.09
CA MET A 1 12.29 -6.68 15.80
C MET A 1 11.45 -6.07 14.69
N TYR A 2 12.02 -5.18 13.86
CA TYR A 2 11.29 -4.54 12.76
C TYR A 2 10.87 -5.61 11.75
N ILE A 3 9.58 -5.71 11.45
CA ILE A 3 9.07 -6.56 10.37
C ILE A 3 9.56 -5.92 9.06
N LEU A 4 10.75 -6.33 8.64
CA LEU A 4 11.16 -6.33 7.25
C LEU A 4 10.04 -7.05 6.49
N MET A 5 9.17 -6.29 5.86
CA MET A 5 8.56 -6.76 4.63
C MET A 5 9.76 -7.10 3.74
N ASP A 6 9.93 -8.38 3.39
CA ASP A 6 11.10 -8.86 2.63
C ASP A 6 11.39 -7.84 1.54
N ASP A 7 12.58 -7.23 1.55
CA ASP A 7 12.86 -6.01 0.76
C ASP A 7 12.51 -6.21 -0.73
N LYS A 8 12.56 -7.47 -1.19
CA LYS A 8 12.17 -7.89 -2.53
C LYS A 8 10.67 -7.74 -2.78
N GLU A 9 9.80 -8.08 -1.83
CA GLU A 9 8.34 -7.92 -1.96
C GLU A 9 7.92 -6.46 -2.01
N GLN A 10 8.55 -5.60 -1.19
CA GLN A 10 8.34 -4.14 -1.31
C GLN A 10 8.80 -3.59 -2.65
N MET A 11 9.93 -4.08 -3.16
CA MET A 11 10.48 -3.62 -4.43
C MET A 11 9.59 -4.02 -5.61
N VAL A 12 9.04 -5.23 -5.61
CA VAL A 12 8.06 -5.70 -6.61
C VAL A 12 6.76 -4.91 -6.54
N PHE A 13 6.26 -4.61 -5.33
CA PHE A 13 5.08 -3.77 -5.16
C PHE A 13 5.29 -2.35 -5.68
N LYS A 14 6.42 -1.72 -5.33
CA LYS A 14 6.81 -0.40 -5.84
C LYS A 14 6.87 -0.40 -7.36
N GLY A 15 7.48 -1.40 -7.98
CA GLY A 15 7.51 -1.52 -9.45
C GLY A 15 6.12 -1.61 -10.09
N LYS A 16 5.24 -2.48 -9.55
CA LYS A 16 3.86 -2.62 -10.05
C LYS A 16 3.05 -1.32 -9.88
N PHE A 17 3.22 -0.65 -8.74
CA PHE A 17 2.55 0.62 -8.45
C PHE A 17 3.07 1.76 -9.33
N THR A 18 4.38 1.89 -9.52
CA THR A 18 4.99 2.90 -10.39
C THR A 18 4.47 2.79 -11.83
N ILE A 19 4.40 1.57 -12.38
CA ILE A 19 3.83 1.34 -13.72
C ILE A 19 2.37 1.82 -13.77
N LEU A 20 1.60 1.58 -12.71
CA LEU A 20 0.22 2.02 -12.62
C LEU A 20 0.11 3.56 -12.61
N VAL A 21 0.92 4.22 -11.80
CA VAL A 21 0.97 5.69 -11.71
C VAL A 21 1.39 6.30 -13.05
N VAL A 22 2.35 5.70 -13.74
CA VAL A 22 2.77 6.14 -15.08
C VAL A 22 1.63 6.01 -16.08
N LEU A 23 0.94 4.86 -16.13
CA LEU A 23 -0.22 4.67 -17.00
C LEU A 23 -1.34 5.66 -16.71
N LEU A 24 -1.61 5.95 -15.44
CA LEU A 24 -2.61 6.94 -15.04
C LEU A 24 -2.24 8.35 -15.52
N ASN A 25 -0.96 8.73 -15.42
CA ASN A 25 -0.50 10.03 -15.92
C ASN A 25 -0.63 10.13 -17.44
N ILE A 26 -0.36 9.06 -18.19
CA ILE A 26 -0.57 9.03 -19.65
C ILE A 26 -2.05 9.25 -19.99
N ILE A 27 -2.97 8.62 -19.25
CA ILE A 27 -4.42 8.81 -19.41
C ILE A 27 -4.78 10.29 -19.17
N ILE A 28 -4.35 10.86 -18.05
CA ILE A 28 -4.63 12.26 -17.70
C ILE A 28 -4.05 13.22 -18.73
N PHE A 29 -2.81 12.99 -19.17
CA PHE A 29 -2.14 13.82 -20.16
C PHE A 29 -2.85 13.74 -21.52
N SER A 30 -3.22 12.55 -21.98
CA SER A 30 -3.95 12.37 -23.24
C SER A 30 -5.32 13.07 -23.22
N ALA A 31 -6.05 12.99 -22.09
CA ALA A 31 -7.30 13.70 -21.92
C ALA A 31 -7.10 15.23 -21.90
N ALA A 32 -6.08 15.71 -21.19
CA ALA A 32 -5.74 17.13 -21.13
C ALA A 32 -5.37 17.68 -22.51
N VAL A 33 -4.56 16.95 -23.29
CA VAL A 33 -4.19 17.31 -24.66
C VAL A 33 -5.44 17.38 -25.55
N ALA A 34 -6.35 16.41 -25.46
CA ALA A 34 -7.60 16.43 -26.23
C ALA A 34 -8.43 17.69 -25.94
N ILE A 35 -8.55 18.06 -24.66
CA ILE A 35 -9.29 19.27 -24.24
C ILE A 35 -8.58 20.55 -24.69
N CYS A 36 -7.26 20.63 -24.51
CA CYS A 36 -6.48 21.81 -24.90
C CYS A 36 -6.52 22.02 -26.43
N VAL A 37 -6.38 20.94 -27.20
CA VAL A 37 -6.47 20.99 -28.67
C VAL A 37 -7.86 21.43 -29.11
N TRP A 38 -8.90 20.97 -28.44
CA TRP A 38 -10.27 21.37 -28.73
C TRP A 38 -10.54 22.85 -28.38
N ALA A 39 -10.03 23.32 -27.25
CA ALA A 39 -10.33 24.64 -26.70
C ALA A 39 -9.45 25.79 -27.21
N ILE A 40 -8.19 25.52 -27.58
CA ILE A 40 -7.18 26.57 -27.84
C ILE A 40 -6.85 26.74 -29.32
N LEU A 41 -6.83 25.66 -30.10
CA LEU A 41 -6.50 25.77 -31.54
C LEU A 41 -7.65 26.45 -32.29
N ASP A 42 -7.33 27.18 -33.35
CA ASP A 42 -8.31 27.83 -34.22
C ASP A 42 -9.04 26.80 -35.11
N ASP A 43 -10.12 27.20 -35.80
CA ASP A 43 -11.12 26.35 -36.48
C ASP A 43 -10.61 25.49 -37.67
N SER A 44 -9.31 25.20 -37.72
CA SER A 44 -8.70 24.24 -38.61
C SER A 44 -9.07 22.80 -38.20
N TYR A 45 -10.33 22.44 -38.49
CA TYR A 45 -10.94 21.13 -38.25
C TYR A 45 -10.09 19.98 -38.77
N TRP A 46 -9.40 20.20 -39.89
CA TRP A 46 -8.51 19.24 -40.53
C TRP A 46 -7.34 18.78 -39.65
N PHE A 47 -6.86 19.65 -38.74
CA PHE A 47 -5.75 19.31 -37.83
C PHE A 47 -6.23 18.94 -36.43
N LYS A 48 -7.33 19.53 -35.96
CA LYS A 48 -7.93 19.21 -34.66
C LYS A 48 -8.46 17.78 -34.59
N LEU A 49 -9.23 17.38 -35.59
CA LEU A 49 -9.97 16.10 -35.57
C LEU A 49 -9.03 14.89 -35.43
N PRO A 50 -7.93 14.76 -36.22
CA PRO A 50 -7.04 13.60 -36.13
C PRO A 50 -6.33 13.53 -34.77
N VAL A 51 -5.92 14.67 -34.23
CA VAL A 51 -5.19 14.75 -32.94
C VAL A 51 -6.11 14.37 -31.79
N VAL A 52 -7.34 14.86 -31.77
CA VAL A 52 -8.33 14.52 -30.75
C VAL A 52 -8.69 13.03 -30.85
N VAL A 53 -8.94 12.51 -32.05
CA VAL A 53 -9.23 11.09 -32.26
C VAL A 53 -8.07 10.21 -31.79
N ALA A 54 -6.83 10.56 -32.14
CA ALA A 54 -5.65 9.83 -31.69
C ALA A 54 -5.51 9.86 -30.16
N ALA A 55 -5.70 11.02 -29.52
CA ALA A 55 -5.64 11.17 -28.07
C ALA A 55 -6.72 10.34 -27.36
N VAL A 56 -7.95 10.32 -27.89
CA VAL A 56 -9.05 9.50 -27.35
C VAL A 56 -8.76 8.00 -27.50
N LEU A 57 -8.23 7.57 -28.65
CA LEU A 57 -7.85 6.17 -28.87
C LEU A 57 -6.72 5.72 -27.92
N ILE A 58 -5.69 6.55 -27.74
CA ILE A 58 -4.60 6.27 -26.79
C ILE A 58 -5.13 6.21 -25.35
N CYS A 59 -6.03 7.13 -25.00
CA CYS A 59 -6.67 7.14 -23.69
C CYS A 59 -7.47 5.85 -23.45
N ALA A 60 -8.34 5.46 -24.39
CA ALA A 60 -9.15 4.25 -24.31
C ALA A 60 -8.29 2.98 -24.21
N ALA A 61 -7.25 2.85 -25.05
CA ALA A 61 -6.31 1.73 -24.99
C ALA A 61 -5.57 1.68 -23.64
N SER A 62 -5.13 2.82 -23.14
CA SER A 62 -4.44 2.92 -21.84
C SER A 62 -5.37 2.52 -20.69
N VAL A 63 -6.64 2.92 -20.71
CA VAL A 63 -7.66 2.50 -19.73
C VAL A 63 -7.87 0.99 -19.77
N LEU A 64 -8.00 0.40 -20.97
CA LEU A 64 -8.17 -1.05 -21.13
C LEU A 64 -6.99 -1.85 -20.55
N ILE A 65 -5.77 -1.33 -20.64
CA ILE A 65 -4.57 -1.94 -20.03
C ILE A 65 -4.52 -1.67 -18.52
N PHE A 66 -4.95 -0.48 -18.09
CA PHE A 66 -4.89 -0.05 -16.70
C PHE A 66 -5.85 -0.83 -15.80
N VAL A 67 -7.09 -1.07 -16.23
CA VAL A 67 -8.12 -1.76 -15.43
C VAL A 67 -7.67 -3.15 -14.91
N PRO A 68 -7.18 -4.09 -15.75
CA PRO A 68 -6.75 -5.40 -15.27
C PRO A 68 -5.51 -5.31 -14.37
N ARG A 69 -4.57 -4.41 -14.69
CA ARG A 69 -3.36 -4.16 -13.88
C ARG A 69 -3.70 -3.60 -12.50
N TYR A 70 -4.68 -2.70 -12.43
CA TYR A 70 -5.18 -2.12 -11.18
C TYR A 70 -5.85 -3.19 -10.32
N LYS A 71 -6.75 -4.00 -10.91
CA LYS A 71 -7.41 -5.10 -10.21
C LYS A 71 -6.41 -6.11 -9.66
N ALA A 72 -5.40 -6.50 -10.45
CA ALA A 72 -4.35 -7.42 -10.02
C ALA A 72 -3.54 -6.85 -8.84
N THR A 73 -3.19 -5.56 -8.89
CA THR A 73 -2.45 -4.89 -7.80
C THR A 73 -3.29 -4.78 -6.53
N LYS A 74 -4.59 -4.49 -6.66
CA LYS A 74 -5.54 -4.44 -5.54
C LYS A 74 -5.75 -5.82 -4.89
N ALA A 75 -5.89 -6.88 -5.71
CA ALA A 75 -6.00 -8.24 -5.21
C ALA A 75 -4.72 -8.68 -4.49
N TRP A 76 -3.55 -8.34 -5.03
CA TRP A 76 -2.27 -8.60 -4.39
C TRP A 76 -2.15 -7.90 -3.02
N LEU A 77 -2.60 -6.63 -2.94
CA LEU A 77 -2.69 -5.85 -1.70
C LEU A 77 -3.65 -6.47 -0.68
N GLN A 78 -4.79 -7.03 -1.10
CA GLN A 78 -5.70 -7.71 -0.18
C GLN A 78 -5.07 -8.97 0.41
N VAL A 79 -4.34 -9.75 -0.39
CA VAL A 79 -3.70 -10.98 0.07
C VAL A 79 -2.50 -10.69 0.99
N HIS A 80 -1.67 -9.69 0.67
CA HIS A 80 -0.45 -9.38 1.42
C HIS A 80 -0.66 -8.35 2.53
N GLY A 81 -1.72 -7.55 2.44
CA GLY A 81 -2.11 -6.58 3.47
C GLY A 81 -2.70 -7.24 4.70
N THR A 82 -3.56 -8.24 4.52
CA THR A 82 -4.14 -9.04 5.63
C THR A 82 -3.06 -9.80 6.39
N THR A 83 -2.06 -10.35 5.69
CA THR A 83 -0.93 -11.04 6.32
C THR A 83 -0.10 -10.11 7.21
N LYS A 84 -0.02 -8.82 6.86
CA LYS A 84 0.69 -7.84 7.69
C LYS A 84 -0.09 -7.51 8.96
N GLU A 85 -1.41 -7.36 8.87
CA GLU A 85 -2.27 -7.10 10.03
C GLU A 85 -2.30 -8.31 10.98
N GLU A 86 -2.42 -9.53 10.46
CA GLU A 86 -2.38 -10.75 11.27
C GLU A 86 -1.02 -10.90 11.97
N ARG A 87 0.09 -10.63 11.28
CA ARG A 87 1.43 -10.65 11.89
C ARG A 87 1.61 -9.57 12.95
N LEU A 88 1.06 -8.37 12.75
CA LEU A 88 1.07 -7.30 13.75
C LEU A 88 0.22 -7.68 14.98
N ALA A 89 -0.93 -8.31 14.77
CA ALA A 89 -1.78 -8.80 15.86
C ALA A 89 -1.10 -9.91 16.66
N LEU A 90 -0.42 -10.85 15.99
CA LEU A 90 0.39 -11.88 16.63
C LEU A 90 1.55 -11.28 17.43
N ALA A 91 2.32 -10.37 16.83
CA ALA A 91 3.43 -9.70 17.51
C ALA A 91 2.96 -8.91 18.75
N LYS A 92 1.80 -8.29 18.68
CA LYS A 92 1.21 -7.57 19.82
C LYS A 92 0.77 -8.54 20.93
N LYS A 93 0.17 -9.67 20.58
CA LYS A 93 -0.18 -10.72 21.56
C LYS A 93 1.05 -11.28 22.27
N GLU A 94 2.14 -11.52 21.52
CA GLU A 94 3.39 -12.04 22.08
C GLU A 94 4.04 -11.03 23.04
N ASP A 95 4.06 -9.74 22.68
CA ASP A 95 4.54 -8.68 23.58
C ASP A 95 3.66 -8.54 24.83
N ASP A 96 2.33 -8.56 24.68
CA ASP A 96 1.39 -8.49 25.81
C ASP A 96 1.57 -9.70 26.75
N GLU A 97 1.77 -10.92 26.22
CA GLU A 97 2.07 -12.11 27.01
C GLU A 97 3.40 -12.01 27.73
N TYR A 98 4.46 -11.54 27.07
CA TYR A 98 5.77 -11.36 27.68
C TYR A 98 5.71 -10.36 28.84
N ARG A 99 5.02 -9.24 28.63
CA ARG A 99 4.81 -8.22 29.68
C ARG A 99 3.98 -8.74 30.85
N ALA A 100 2.99 -9.61 30.59
CA ALA A 100 2.22 -10.26 31.63
C ALA A 100 3.08 -11.24 32.45
N ARG A 101 3.95 -12.03 31.80
CA ARG A 101 4.88 -12.93 32.47
C ARG A 101 5.86 -12.19 33.38
N ILE A 102 6.51 -11.14 32.86
CA ILE A 102 7.43 -10.30 33.64
C ILE A 102 6.72 -9.73 34.89
N ARG A 103 5.48 -9.25 34.74
CA ARG A 103 4.71 -8.72 35.87
C ARG A 103 4.41 -9.79 36.91
N ALA A 104 3.97 -10.97 36.48
CA ALA A 104 3.65 -12.07 37.38
C ALA A 104 4.88 -12.58 38.15
N GLU A 105 6.03 -12.63 37.49
CA GLU A 105 7.31 -13.02 38.11
C GLU A 105 7.77 -11.99 39.14
N LEU A 106 7.70 -10.69 38.81
CA LEU A 106 8.02 -9.61 39.75
C LEU A 106 7.07 -9.61 40.97
N GLU A 107 5.77 -9.85 40.77
CA GLU A 107 4.81 -9.95 41.87
C GLU A 107 5.08 -11.18 42.77
N ALA A 108 5.56 -12.29 42.22
CA ALA A 108 5.94 -13.47 42.98
C ALA A 108 7.20 -13.21 43.82
N GLU A 109 8.23 -12.61 43.21
CA GLU A 109 9.46 -12.23 43.92
C GLU A 109 9.16 -11.27 45.08
N MET A 110 8.34 -10.23 44.86
CA MET A 110 7.98 -9.31 45.95
C MET A 110 7.22 -10.00 47.09
N ARG A 111 6.37 -11.00 46.79
CA ARG A 111 5.70 -11.78 47.84
C ARG A 111 6.67 -12.68 48.60
N GLU A 112 7.64 -13.29 47.91
CA GLU A 112 8.67 -14.11 48.55
C GLU A 112 9.58 -13.27 49.45
N GLU A 113 9.96 -12.06 49.02
CA GLU A 113 10.70 -11.10 49.85
C GLU A 113 9.88 -10.66 51.07
N GLU A 114 8.59 -10.31 50.88
CA GLU A 114 7.71 -9.92 51.99
C GLU A 114 7.52 -11.06 53.01
N ASN A 115 7.47 -12.33 52.56
CA ASN A 115 7.37 -13.48 53.45
C ASN A 115 8.67 -13.74 54.21
N LYS A 116 9.84 -13.63 53.56
CA LYS A 116 11.15 -13.78 54.22
C LYS A 116 11.36 -12.71 55.29
N ASP A 117 10.94 -11.48 55.02
CA ASP A 117 11.05 -10.37 55.98
C ASP A 117 10.14 -10.57 57.21
N LYS A 118 9.00 -11.27 57.04
CA LYS A 118 8.09 -11.66 58.13
C LYS A 118 8.52 -12.90 58.91
N GLU A 119 9.24 -13.85 58.29
CA GLU A 119 9.75 -15.06 58.95
C GLU A 119 11.13 -14.87 59.61
N GLY A 120 11.86 -13.81 59.25
CA GLY A 120 13.17 -13.44 59.82
C GLY A 120 13.11 -12.58 61.10
N LEU A 121 11.92 -12.36 61.66
CA LEU A 121 11.63 -11.53 62.85
C LEU A 121 10.98 -12.37 63.93
#